data_AF-A0A0P6Z2X7-F1
#
_entry.id   AF-A0A0P6Z2X7-F1
#
_cell.length_a   1.000
_cell.length_b   1.000
_cell.length_c   1.000
_cell.angle_alpha   90.00
_cell.angle_beta   90.00
_cell.angle_gamma   90.00
#
_symmetry.space_group_name_H-M   'P 1'
#
loop_
_entity.id
_entity.type
_entity.pdbx_description
1 polymer ?
#
loop_
_entity_poly.entity_id
_entity_poly.type
_entity_poly.pdbx_seq_one_letter_code
_entity_poly.pdbx_strand_id
1 'polypeptide(L)'
;MDQMDVFKPTEINQQAWQQFEQTLDAQRQAGHEVALDLQVINLPNADQRPIILAARYQVDGLPFYKAFHYHNDAVYDLSDATTEQLLAALRSTIEQRIPQPWVSARVVAEIPAADHGLLYGRFSSANQLRHEQGFEVDYQLFFILRELRERSKPAWNAIELVTSPQQPLRLTMSFADGQVEQTSF
;
A
#
# COMPACT_ATOMS: atom_id res chain seq x y z
N MET A 1 2.27 32.97 -3.87
CA MET A 1 2.28 32.48 -2.47
C MET A 1 1.22 31.40 -2.42
N ASP A 2 1.61 30.19 -2.81
CA ASP A 2 0.71 29.05 -2.81
C ASP A 2 0.59 28.56 -1.37
N GLN A 3 -0.62 28.69 -0.82
CA GLN A 3 -0.98 28.01 0.41
C GLN A 3 -0.87 26.52 0.13
N MET A 4 0.18 25.88 0.67
CA MET A 4 0.11 24.47 1.00
C MET A 4 -1.20 24.29 1.77
N ASP A 5 -2.16 23.58 1.17
CA ASP A 5 -3.38 23.12 1.83
C ASP A 5 -2.92 22.33 3.06
N VAL A 6 -2.93 23.01 4.20
CA VAL A 6 -2.57 22.44 5.49
C VAL A 6 -3.57 21.34 5.75
N PHE A 7 -3.06 20.11 5.89
CA PHE A 7 -3.79 18.94 6.35
C PHE A 7 -4.89 19.33 7.35
N LYS A 8 -6.15 19.06 7.02
CA LYS A 8 -7.29 19.22 7.94
C LYS A 8 -7.65 17.84 8.49
N PRO A 9 -7.31 17.54 9.75
CA PRO A 9 -7.69 16.28 10.37
C PRO A 9 -9.20 16.00 10.25
N THR A 10 -10.04 17.02 10.24
CA THR A 10 -11.51 16.91 10.29
C THR A 10 -12.14 16.07 9.18
N GLU A 11 -11.40 15.73 8.13
CA GLU A 11 -11.87 14.95 6.99
C GLU A 11 -11.49 13.46 7.07
N ILE A 12 -10.72 13.06 8.10
CA ILE A 12 -10.41 11.66 8.43
C ILE A 12 -11.07 11.26 9.77
N ASN A 13 -11.02 9.96 10.10
CA ASN A 13 -11.48 9.45 11.39
C ASN A 13 -10.78 10.17 12.56
N GLN A 14 -11.48 11.11 13.18
CA GLN A 14 -10.95 11.97 14.25
C GLN A 14 -10.53 11.18 15.49
N GLN A 15 -11.31 10.17 15.85
CA GLN A 15 -11.00 9.34 17.01
C GLN A 15 -9.71 8.54 16.80
N ALA A 16 -9.56 7.93 15.62
CA ALA A 16 -8.36 7.18 15.29
C ALA A 16 -7.13 8.08 15.17
N TRP A 17 -7.30 9.31 14.66
CA TRP A 17 -6.23 10.31 14.61
C TRP A 17 -5.76 10.70 16.01
N GLN A 18 -6.69 11.03 16.92
CA GLN A 18 -6.35 11.38 18.30
C GLN A 18 -5.65 10.23 19.03
N GLN A 19 -6.09 8.99 18.83
CA GLN A 19 -5.42 7.81 19.40
C GLN A 19 -3.99 7.63 18.85
N PHE A 20 -3.79 7.93 17.57
CA PHE A 20 -2.47 7.92 16.96
C PHE A 20 -1.56 8.99 17.56
N GLU A 21 -2.02 10.23 17.68
CA GLU A 21 -1.28 11.32 18.32
C GLU A 21 -0.89 10.98 19.77
N GLN A 22 -1.83 10.43 20.55
CA GLN A 22 -1.58 9.97 21.92
C GLN A 22 -0.50 8.88 21.98
N THR A 23 -0.47 7.98 21.00
CA THR A 23 0.54 6.93 20.91
C THR A 23 1.92 7.53 20.64
N LEU A 24 2.03 8.48 19.71
CA LEU A 24 3.29 9.18 19.45
C LEU A 24 3.77 9.96 20.67
N ASP A 25 2.87 10.64 21.38
CA ASP A 25 3.20 11.38 22.59
C ASP A 25 3.65 10.46 23.72
N ALA A 26 3.04 9.29 23.89
CA ALA A 26 3.47 8.29 24.85
C ALA A 26 4.89 7.79 24.55
N GLN A 27 5.23 7.57 23.27
CA GLN A 27 6.59 7.19 22.86
C GLN A 27 7.61 8.30 23.17
N ARG A 28 7.27 9.57 22.88
CA ARG A 28 8.12 10.72 23.24
C ARG A 28 8.32 10.83 24.75
N GLN A 29 7.27 10.65 25.54
CA GLN A 29 7.33 10.70 27.01
C GLN A 29 8.14 9.54 27.61
N ALA A 30 8.16 8.38 26.94
CA ALA A 30 9.02 7.25 27.29
C ALA A 30 10.50 7.47 26.92
N GLY A 31 10.84 8.60 26.28
CA GLY A 31 12.20 8.99 25.94
C GLY A 31 12.66 8.54 24.55
N HIS A 32 11.76 8.01 23.73
CA HIS A 32 12.07 7.60 22.36
C HIS A 32 12.13 8.79 21.41
N GLU A 33 13.02 8.72 20.42
CA GLU A 33 13.06 9.69 19.34
C GLU A 33 11.93 9.38 18.35
N VAL A 34 11.00 10.34 18.18
CA VAL A 34 9.85 10.20 17.29
C VAL A 34 9.90 11.21 16.14
N ALA A 35 10.12 10.73 14.92
CA ALA A 35 9.97 11.51 13.70
C ALA A 35 8.62 11.18 13.04
N LEU A 36 7.89 12.18 12.57
CA LEU A 36 6.62 12.02 11.84
C LEU A 36 6.70 12.74 10.50
N ASP A 37 6.46 12.00 9.42
CA ASP A 37 6.32 12.49 8.06
C ASP A 37 4.89 12.19 7.58
N LEU A 38 4.15 13.26 7.29
CA LEU A 38 2.78 13.18 6.83
C LEU A 38 2.73 13.43 5.33
N GLN A 39 2.17 12.48 4.59
CA GLN A 39 2.03 12.59 3.15
C GLN A 39 0.56 12.44 2.74
N VAL A 40 0.12 13.33 1.88
CA VAL A 40 -1.21 13.25 1.26
C VAL A 40 -1.06 12.51 -0.07
N ILE A 41 -1.79 11.41 -0.22
CA ILE A 41 -1.71 10.56 -1.41
C ILE A 41 -2.99 10.68 -2.21
N ASN A 42 -2.84 11.04 -3.49
CA ASN A 42 -3.92 11.06 -4.46
C ASN A 42 -3.79 9.82 -5.37
N LEU A 43 -4.77 8.91 -5.29
CA LEU A 43 -4.77 7.73 -6.14
C LEU A 43 -5.42 8.03 -7.49
N PRO A 44 -4.75 7.73 -8.62
CA PRO A 44 -5.35 7.86 -9.94
C PRO A 44 -6.48 6.82 -10.09
N ASN A 45 -7.60 7.21 -10.70
CA ASN A 45 -8.80 6.40 -11.02
C ASN A 45 -9.86 6.21 -9.95
N ALA A 46 -9.73 6.82 -8.78
CA ALA A 46 -10.85 6.85 -7.86
C ALA A 46 -11.75 8.04 -8.20
N ASP A 47 -12.82 7.77 -8.95
CA ASP A 47 -13.86 8.74 -9.34
C ASP A 47 -14.55 9.44 -8.15
N GLN A 48 -14.16 9.12 -6.92
CA GLN A 48 -14.51 9.82 -5.69
C GLN A 48 -13.28 9.94 -4.77
N ARG A 49 -12.38 10.88 -5.09
CA ARG A 49 -11.24 11.40 -4.29
C ARG A 49 -10.92 10.67 -2.96
N PRO A 50 -10.18 9.55 -2.97
CA PRO A 50 -9.53 9.04 -1.78
C PRO A 50 -8.23 9.84 -1.65
N ILE A 51 -8.36 10.97 -0.99
CA ILE A 51 -7.22 11.59 -0.31
C ILE A 51 -6.92 10.65 0.85
N ILE A 52 -5.68 10.21 1.01
CA ILE A 52 -5.30 9.38 2.15
C ILE A 52 -4.11 10.02 2.82
N LEU A 53 -4.22 10.22 4.13
CA LEU A 53 -3.09 10.64 4.93
C LEU A 53 -2.25 9.42 5.27
N ALA A 54 -1.08 9.33 4.66
CA ALA A 54 -0.02 8.43 5.01
C ALA A 54 0.80 9.06 6.15
N ALA A 55 0.67 8.52 7.35
CA ALA A 55 1.51 8.85 8.48
C ALA A 55 2.66 7.84 8.55
N ARG A 56 3.84 8.27 8.10
CA ARG A 56 5.09 7.56 8.32
C ARG A 56 5.70 8.09 9.60
N TYR A 57 6.03 7.22 10.53
CA TYR A 57 6.74 7.65 11.73
C TYR A 57 7.89 6.70 12.06
N GLN A 58 8.85 7.19 12.82
CA GLN A 58 9.95 6.40 13.33
C GLN A 58 9.96 6.47 14.84
N VAL A 59 10.25 5.35 15.50
CA VAL A 59 10.55 5.30 16.95
C VAL A 59 11.92 4.65 17.07
N ASP A 60 12.90 5.40 17.57
CA ASP A 60 14.31 4.97 17.66
C ASP A 60 14.86 4.43 16.32
N GLY A 61 14.46 5.07 15.21
CA GLY A 61 14.87 4.69 13.85
C GLY A 61 14.12 3.49 13.25
N LEU A 62 13.24 2.82 14.00
CA LEU A 62 12.35 1.79 13.46
C LEU A 62 11.17 2.43 12.73
N PRO A 63 10.94 2.12 11.43
CA PRO A 63 9.87 2.73 10.66
C PRO A 63 8.52 2.06 10.93
N PHE A 64 7.48 2.88 11.02
CA PHE A 64 6.10 2.49 11.18
C PHE A 64 5.21 3.25 10.20
N TYR A 65 4.06 2.65 9.87
CA TYR A 65 3.21 3.13 8.81
C TYR A 65 1.72 3.00 9.15
N LYS A 66 1.00 4.13 9.04
CA LYS A 66 -0.45 4.19 9.23
C LYS A 66 -1.10 5.05 8.15
N ALA A 67 -2.22 4.60 7.59
CA ALA A 67 -3.00 5.31 6.60
C ALA A 67 -4.40 5.64 7.13
N PHE A 68 -4.84 6.88 6.91
CA PHE A 68 -6.18 7.36 7.28
C PHE A 68 -6.95 7.74 6.03
N HIS A 69 -8.06 7.05 5.79
CA HIS A 69 -8.91 7.35 4.66
C HIS A 69 -9.68 8.65 4.89
N TYR A 70 -9.72 9.55 3.89
CA TYR A 70 -10.61 10.71 3.95
C TYR A 70 -12.05 10.28 3.65
N HIS A 71 -13.01 10.81 4.38
CA HIS A 71 -14.45 10.57 4.18
C HIS A 71 -14.96 9.14 4.43
N ASN A 72 -14.10 8.22 4.88
CA ASN A 72 -14.48 6.91 5.41
C ASN A 72 -13.72 6.72 6.72
N ASP A 73 -14.36 6.21 7.76
CA ASP A 73 -13.75 5.98 9.07
C ASP A 73 -12.68 4.87 9.08
N ALA A 74 -12.36 4.31 7.90
CA ALA A 74 -11.35 3.28 7.71
C ALA A 74 -9.93 3.76 8.02
N VAL A 75 -9.22 2.94 8.80
CA VAL A 75 -7.82 3.12 9.19
C VAL A 75 -7.07 1.86 8.78
N TYR A 76 -5.94 2.05 8.10
CA TYR A 76 -5.09 0.95 7.69
C TYR A 76 -3.75 1.04 8.42
N ASP A 77 -3.46 0.05 9.25
CA ASP A 77 -2.27 0.03 10.11
C ASP A 77 -1.36 -1.13 9.68
N LEU A 78 -0.15 -0.81 9.25
CA LEU A 78 0.87 -1.78 8.84
C LEU A 78 2.09 -1.77 9.77
N SER A 79 2.02 -1.01 10.86
CA SER A 79 3.14 -0.69 11.76
C SER A 79 3.86 -1.95 12.27
N ASP A 80 3.11 -3.00 12.64
CA ASP A 80 3.67 -4.23 13.19
C ASP A 80 3.61 -5.42 12.22
N ALA A 81 3.22 -5.21 10.95
CA ALA A 81 3.08 -6.29 9.99
C ALA A 81 4.45 -6.86 9.62
N THR A 82 4.64 -8.19 9.57
CA THR A 82 5.84 -8.82 8.99
C THR A 82 5.78 -8.82 7.46
N THR A 83 6.90 -9.09 6.78
CA THR A 83 6.91 -9.22 5.31
C THR A 83 5.95 -10.32 4.85
N GLU A 84 5.89 -11.45 5.55
CA GLU A 84 4.97 -12.56 5.24
C GLU A 84 3.50 -12.12 5.43
N GLN A 85 3.20 -11.35 6.48
CA GLN A 85 1.86 -10.82 6.70
C GLN A 85 1.46 -9.81 5.61
N LEU A 86 2.38 -8.97 5.15
CA LEU A 86 2.15 -8.07 4.02
C LEU A 86 1.87 -8.84 2.73
N LEU A 87 2.63 -9.90 2.45
CA LEU A 87 2.42 -10.74 1.26
C LEU A 87 1.08 -11.50 1.32
N ALA A 88 0.69 -11.99 2.51
CA ALA A 88 -0.62 -12.61 2.72
C ALA A 88 -1.76 -11.60 2.54
N ALA A 89 -1.62 -10.38 3.10
CA ALA A 89 -2.57 -9.30 2.92
C ALA A 89 -2.73 -8.93 1.44
N LEU A 90 -1.61 -8.82 0.72
CA LEU A 90 -1.58 -8.52 -0.72
C LEU A 90 -2.40 -9.53 -1.53
N ARG A 91 -2.17 -10.82 -1.28
CA ARG A 91 -2.93 -11.90 -1.91
C ARG A 91 -4.42 -11.83 -1.55
N SER A 92 -4.73 -11.65 -0.27
CA SER A 92 -6.12 -11.57 0.19
C SER A 92 -6.87 -10.38 -0.43
N THR A 93 -6.23 -9.22 -0.53
CA THR A 93 -6.84 -8.05 -1.17
C THR A 93 -7.12 -8.29 -2.65
N ILE A 94 -6.20 -8.93 -3.39
CA ILE A 94 -6.45 -9.32 -4.80
C ILE A 94 -7.63 -10.30 -4.89
N GLU A 95 -7.66 -11.33 -4.04
CA GLU A 95 -8.72 -12.34 -4.02
C GLU A 95 -10.10 -11.73 -3.76
N GLN A 96 -10.22 -10.80 -2.82
CA GLN A 96 -11.48 -10.13 -2.50
C GLN A 96 -12.01 -9.25 -3.65
N ARG A 97 -11.13 -8.77 -4.53
CA ARG A 97 -11.51 -7.94 -5.70
C ARG A 97 -11.88 -8.74 -6.94
N ILE A 98 -11.73 -10.06 -6.90
CA ILE A 98 -12.12 -10.94 -8.01
C ILE A 98 -13.33 -11.78 -7.54
N PRO A 99 -14.57 -11.27 -7.67
CA PRO A 99 -15.77 -11.90 -7.12
C PRO A 99 -16.26 -13.11 -7.94
N GLN A 100 -15.37 -13.77 -8.68
CA GLN A 100 -15.69 -14.90 -9.55
C GLN A 100 -14.53 -15.90 -9.61
N PRO A 101 -14.78 -17.18 -9.96
CA PRO A 101 -13.70 -18.15 -10.15
C PRO A 101 -12.66 -17.68 -11.16
N TRP A 102 -11.38 -17.73 -10.77
CA TRP A 102 -10.25 -17.21 -11.53
C TRP A 102 -9.08 -18.20 -11.55
N VAL A 103 -8.24 -18.10 -12.56
CA VAL A 103 -7.08 -19.00 -12.76
C VAL A 103 -5.77 -18.31 -12.39
N SER A 104 -5.61 -17.05 -12.79
CA SER A 104 -4.45 -16.25 -12.47
C SER A 104 -4.83 -14.78 -12.38
N ALA A 105 -4.14 -14.05 -11.53
CA ALA A 105 -4.26 -12.62 -11.39
C ALA A 105 -2.86 -12.00 -11.46
N ARG A 106 -2.77 -10.86 -12.13
CA ARG A 106 -1.57 -10.08 -12.35
C ARG A 106 -1.81 -8.65 -11.86
N VAL A 107 -0.95 -8.17 -10.97
CA VAL A 107 -0.88 -6.75 -10.58
C VAL A 107 0.44 -6.19 -11.03
N VAL A 108 0.42 -5.02 -11.66
CA VAL A 108 1.63 -4.28 -12.02
C VAL A 108 1.58 -2.93 -11.35
N ALA A 109 2.65 -2.61 -10.61
CA ALA A 109 2.84 -1.32 -10.00
C ALA A 109 4.19 -0.74 -10.41
N GLU A 110 4.19 0.54 -10.79
CA GLU A 110 5.39 1.33 -11.01
C GLU A 110 5.35 2.43 -9.96
N ILE A 111 6.25 2.38 -8.99
CA ILE A 111 6.31 3.37 -7.92
C ILE A 111 7.59 4.19 -8.13
N PRO A 112 7.56 5.26 -8.96
CA PRO A 112 8.60 6.26 -8.92
C PRO A 112 8.71 6.82 -7.50
N ALA A 113 9.89 7.24 -7.09
CA ALA A 113 10.11 7.82 -5.76
C ALA A 113 9.22 9.04 -5.45
N ALA A 114 8.58 9.63 -6.48
CA ALA A 114 7.70 10.80 -6.38
C ALA A 114 6.24 10.55 -6.81
N ASP A 115 5.88 9.37 -7.35
CA ASP A 115 4.56 9.15 -7.96
C ASP A 115 3.84 7.90 -7.43
N HIS A 116 2.54 8.06 -7.18
CA HIS A 116 1.64 7.11 -6.54
C HIS A 116 1.18 5.94 -7.45
N GLY A 117 2.06 5.44 -8.34
CA GLY A 117 1.71 4.63 -9.51
C GLY A 117 1.28 3.18 -9.22
N LEU A 118 0.04 2.99 -8.80
CA LEU A 118 -0.69 1.76 -9.12
C LEU A 118 -1.24 1.87 -10.54
N LEU A 119 -0.77 1.01 -11.43
CA LEU A 119 -1.12 1.12 -12.84
C LEU A 119 -2.39 0.34 -13.17
N TYR A 120 -2.42 -0.97 -12.85
CA TYR A 120 -3.59 -1.80 -13.11
C TYR A 120 -3.49 -3.20 -12.48
N GLY A 121 -4.66 -3.80 -12.25
CA GLY A 121 -4.85 -5.22 -11.91
C GLY A 121 -5.62 -5.90 -13.02
N ARG A 122 -5.18 -7.10 -13.43
CA ARG A 122 -5.84 -7.95 -14.42
C ARG A 122 -5.94 -9.37 -13.93
N PHE A 123 -6.96 -10.11 -14.40
CA PHE A 123 -7.10 -11.51 -14.07
C PHE A 123 -7.71 -12.31 -15.22
N SER A 124 -7.39 -13.61 -15.26
CA SER A 124 -8.00 -14.58 -16.17
C SER A 124 -9.11 -15.34 -15.45
N SER A 125 -10.34 -15.24 -15.94
CA SER A 125 -11.48 -15.97 -15.40
C SER A 125 -11.39 -17.46 -15.73
N ALA A 126 -11.78 -18.33 -14.80
CA ALA A 126 -11.89 -19.77 -15.05
C ALA A 126 -12.93 -20.09 -16.13
N ASN A 127 -13.92 -19.21 -16.32
CA ASN A 127 -14.99 -19.38 -17.29
C ASN A 127 -14.67 -18.75 -18.65
N GLN A 128 -13.61 -17.92 -18.74
CA GLN A 128 -13.24 -17.16 -19.95
C GLN A 128 -11.72 -17.07 -20.11
N LEU A 129 -11.07 -18.22 -20.30
CA LEU A 129 -9.60 -18.35 -20.35
C LEU A 129 -8.90 -17.54 -21.46
N ARG A 130 -9.63 -17.00 -22.44
CA ARG A 130 -9.06 -16.25 -23.57
C ARG A 130 -9.08 -14.74 -23.39
N HIS A 131 -9.68 -14.24 -22.31
CA HIS A 131 -9.84 -12.81 -22.07
C HIS A 131 -9.39 -12.45 -20.65
N GLU A 132 -8.45 -11.51 -20.56
CA GLU A 132 -8.14 -10.86 -19.29
C GLU A 132 -9.21 -9.82 -18.96
N GLN A 133 -9.64 -9.79 -17.70
CA GLN A 133 -10.55 -8.80 -17.16
C GLN A 133 -9.77 -7.89 -16.20
N GLY A 134 -10.06 -6.59 -16.23
CA GLY A 134 -9.50 -5.66 -15.25
C GLY A 134 -10.21 -5.81 -13.89
N PHE A 135 -9.49 -5.54 -12.81
CA PHE A 135 -10.08 -5.32 -11.49
C PHE A 135 -9.56 -4.02 -10.89
N GLU A 136 -10.37 -3.43 -10.01
CA GLU A 136 -10.04 -2.18 -9.35
C GLU A 136 -8.84 -2.37 -8.41
N VAL A 137 -7.83 -1.52 -8.57
CA VAL A 137 -6.70 -1.47 -7.66
C VAL A 137 -6.85 -0.25 -6.77
N ASP A 138 -6.98 -0.49 -5.47
CA ASP A 138 -7.31 0.52 -4.49
C ASP A 138 -6.11 0.92 -3.61
N TYR A 139 -6.40 1.74 -2.61
CA TYR A 139 -5.41 2.20 -1.65
C TYR A 139 -4.80 1.10 -0.77
N GLN A 140 -5.52 0.01 -0.51
CA GLN A 140 -4.98 -1.06 0.34
C GLN A 140 -3.81 -1.73 -0.37
N LEU A 141 -3.99 -2.06 -1.66
CA LEU A 141 -2.92 -2.56 -2.50
C LEU A 141 -1.75 -1.57 -2.59
N PHE A 142 -2.05 -0.27 -2.65
CA PHE A 142 -1.02 0.78 -2.70
C PHE A 142 -0.10 0.71 -1.49
N PHE A 143 -0.69 0.70 -0.29
CA PHE A 143 0.08 0.75 0.95
C PHE A 143 0.85 -0.51 1.22
N ILE A 144 0.27 -1.67 0.93
CA ILE A 144 0.99 -2.94 1.06
C ILE A 144 2.22 -2.94 0.14
N LEU A 145 2.07 -2.53 -1.12
CA LEU A 145 3.18 -2.47 -2.07
C LEU A 145 4.22 -1.42 -1.70
N ARG A 146 3.79 -0.24 -1.22
CA ARG A 146 4.70 0.80 -0.73
C ARG A 146 5.51 0.33 0.47
N GLU A 147 4.87 -0.33 1.43
CA GLU A 147 5.55 -0.86 2.62
C GLU A 147 6.54 -1.96 2.24
N LEU A 148 6.16 -2.88 1.34
CA LEU A 148 7.07 -3.88 0.78
C LEU A 148 8.27 -3.25 0.06
N ARG A 149 8.06 -2.14 -0.66
CA ARG A 149 9.12 -1.38 -1.32
C ARG A 149 10.10 -0.77 -0.33
N GLU A 150 9.60 -0.14 0.73
CA GLU A 150 10.45 0.53 1.73
C GLU A 150 11.34 -0.48 2.48
N ARG A 151 10.81 -1.69 2.71
CA ARG A 151 11.52 -2.81 3.34
C ARG A 151 12.51 -3.49 2.39
N SER A 152 12.26 -3.43 1.09
CA SER A 152 13.20 -3.90 0.08
C SER A 152 14.42 -2.96 -0.01
N LYS A 153 15.62 -3.52 0.16
CA LYS A 153 16.89 -2.81 0.00
C LYS A 153 17.78 -3.63 -0.96
N PRO A 154 18.11 -3.11 -2.16
CA PRO A 154 17.72 -1.81 -2.71
C PRO A 154 16.20 -1.71 -2.95
N ALA A 155 15.66 -0.49 -3.02
CA ALA A 155 14.24 -0.29 -3.35
C ALA A 155 14.01 -0.53 -4.85
N TRP A 156 12.99 -1.31 -5.18
CA TRP A 156 12.58 -1.54 -6.57
C TRP A 156 11.82 -0.34 -7.16
N ASN A 157 11.85 -0.20 -8.49
CA ASN A 157 11.11 0.82 -9.25
C ASN A 157 9.76 0.29 -9.74
N ALA A 158 9.72 -0.97 -10.15
CA ALA A 158 8.52 -1.64 -10.62
C ALA A 158 8.41 -3.03 -9.98
N ILE A 159 7.18 -3.47 -9.78
CA ILE A 159 6.87 -4.81 -9.31
C ILE A 159 5.72 -5.38 -10.13
N GLU A 160 5.92 -6.60 -10.61
CA GLU A 160 4.87 -7.44 -11.16
C GLU A 160 4.58 -8.57 -10.18
N LEU A 161 3.30 -8.75 -9.89
CA LEU A 161 2.80 -9.78 -8.99
C LEU A 161 1.91 -10.71 -9.78
N VAL A 162 2.20 -11.99 -9.72
CA VAL A 162 1.37 -13.04 -10.32
C VAL A 162 0.95 -14.01 -9.24
N THR A 163 -0.34 -14.17 -9.05
CA THR A 163 -0.92 -15.13 -8.10
C THR A 163 -1.93 -16.03 -8.81
N SER A 164 -2.21 -17.18 -8.21
CA SER A 164 -3.32 -18.08 -8.57
C SER A 164 -3.82 -18.79 -7.32
N PRO A 165 -5.05 -19.34 -7.31
CA PRO A 165 -5.52 -20.12 -6.18
C PRO A 165 -4.62 -21.33 -5.86
N GLN A 166 -3.92 -21.86 -6.86
CA GLN A 166 -3.18 -23.13 -6.81
C GLN A 166 -1.66 -22.97 -6.76
N GLN A 167 -1.13 -21.75 -6.94
CA GLN A 167 0.32 -21.51 -6.98
C GLN A 167 0.71 -20.46 -5.93
N PRO A 168 1.98 -20.50 -5.49
CA PRO A 168 2.54 -19.44 -4.66
C PRO A 168 2.46 -18.07 -5.36
N LEU A 169 2.45 -17.01 -4.55
CA LEU A 169 2.56 -15.64 -5.06
C LEU A 169 3.95 -15.47 -5.66
N ARG A 170 4.01 -15.07 -6.92
CA ARG A 170 5.26 -14.75 -7.61
C ARG A 170 5.42 -13.23 -7.71
N LEU A 171 6.59 -12.75 -7.33
CA LEU A 171 6.98 -11.36 -7.47
C LEU A 171 8.13 -11.26 -8.46
N THR A 172 8.04 -10.32 -9.38
CA THR A 172 9.15 -9.88 -10.24
C THR A 172 9.40 -8.41 -9.95
N MET A 173 10.54 -8.10 -9.35
CA MET A 173 10.95 -6.75 -8.99
C MET A 173 12.00 -6.24 -9.98
N SER A 174 11.86 -5.01 -10.44
CA SER A 174 12.83 -4.35 -11.33
C SER A 174 13.43 -3.13 -10.65
N PHE A 175 14.76 -3.01 -10.67
CA PHE A 175 15.53 -1.98 -9.97
C PHE A 175 16.06 -0.91 -10.92
N ALA A 176 16.53 0.21 -10.36
CA ALA A 176 16.97 1.38 -11.12
C ALA A 176 18.22 1.13 -11.99
N ASP A 177 19.04 0.15 -11.62
CA ASP A 177 20.23 -0.27 -12.36
C ASP A 177 19.93 -1.29 -13.48
N GLY A 178 18.65 -1.65 -13.66
CA GLY A 178 18.21 -2.64 -14.64
C GLY A 178 18.27 -4.09 -14.13
N GLN A 179 18.66 -4.33 -12.88
CA GLN A 179 18.58 -5.65 -12.28
C GLN A 179 17.10 -6.08 -12.13
N VAL A 180 16.84 -7.38 -12.28
CA VAL A 180 15.52 -8.00 -12.08
C VAL A 180 15.66 -9.16 -11.11
N GLU A 181 14.81 -9.17 -10.08
CA GLU A 181 14.74 -10.25 -9.10
C GLU A 181 13.38 -10.94 -9.15
N GLN A 182 13.39 -12.26 -8.98
CA GLN A 182 12.19 -13.08 -8.94
C GLN A 182 12.13 -13.87 -7.63
N THR A 183 11.00 -13.81 -6.96
CA THR A 183 10.77 -14.53 -5.70
C THR A 183 9.39 -15.17 -5.70
N SER A 184 9.27 -16.34 -5.06
CA SER A 184 8.01 -17.07 -4.89
C SER A 184 7.77 -17.34 -3.42
N PHE A 185 6.54 -17.12 -2.96
CA PHE A 185 6.10 -17.29 -1.57
C PHE A 185 4.87 -18.20 -1.48
#